data_AF-A0A948E989-F1
#
_entry.id   AF-A0A948E989-F1
#
_cell.length_a   1.000
_cell.length_b   1.000
_cell.length_c   1.000
_cell.angle_alpha   90.00
_cell.angle_beta   90.00
_cell.angle_gamma   90.00
#
_symmetry.space_group_name_H-M   'P 1'
#
loop_
_entity.id
_entity.type
_entity.pdbx_description
1 polymer ?
#
loop_
_entity_poly.entity_id
_entity_poly.type
_entity_poly.pdbx_seq_one_letter_code
_entity_poly.pdbx_strand_id
1 'polypeptide(L)'
;CTFDRSLCVARCGDGEISEGAGEQCEGENLNEQSCVSLGYYGGQLTCDENCKFLEGDCITEGFCGDGNIQSAYGEECDTNSLGNASCASLSQDDVYYGEGLACDEECQFVLTGCGHCGDGILHDTFGESCDGTNLGTATCASATGDSSSTGTLSCDGACDFDTSGCSFCGNNTIESTEQCDGTDLGTATCADVGLLHGTPTCTGCVVSYASCHTTVFWGSAANDTGWRISVPASGEVFVTGVTNGYIASANSGGTDLFHSRFSALGNLVESFQMGTSSSELGRGGYTSGTHGYFAGHGTGGVDGSAGTGKDGVLVRYDLANSSNMSIVEIDSDDHADDNIWHLAPVSGSTDLILAGSTFGYFDTAANAGSSDIVVHRFSATGTRLWSTQMGGAGYDIAFAVTSDPSGNIIECGELTTTSNGYDIHVAKLNGSTGAVVWAHTYGGAANDVPYACVTDASGAIYVAGYSEGALNGNAHLGGRDLFVMKLDPDGAHQWTMQHGSANDDYAQAMVLSNGYLYVGGYTNGSTLEGIAAHGGYDGFIMTFTLDGTLEETRLYGNSGDNSIYDLAVTPEGNIAATGPSQGGFNDQTAPGGAVDAFYLIVPPSFP
;
A
#
# COMPACT_ATOMS: atom_id res chain seq x y z
N CYS A 1 24.25 -1.76 139.33
CA CYS A 1 23.78 -2.78 138.36
C CYS A 1 24.02 -2.25 136.97
N THR A 2 24.73 -3.01 136.14
CA THR A 2 24.94 -2.76 134.71
C THR A 2 24.16 -3.79 133.92
N PHE A 3 23.58 -3.39 132.78
CA PHE A 3 23.00 -4.35 131.86
C PHE A 3 24.11 -5.02 131.05
N ASP A 4 24.14 -6.35 131.10
CA ASP A 4 24.98 -7.20 130.28
C ASP A 4 24.20 -7.56 129.00
N ARG A 5 24.69 -7.12 127.85
CA ARG A 5 24.11 -7.39 126.53
C ARG A 5 24.76 -8.57 125.80
N SER A 6 25.72 -9.26 126.44
CA SER A 6 26.42 -10.42 125.84
C SER A 6 25.56 -11.69 125.70
N LEU A 7 24.28 -11.63 126.10
CA LEU A 7 23.28 -12.69 125.94
C LEU A 7 22.17 -12.36 124.91
N CYS A 8 22.28 -11.26 124.16
CA CYS A 8 21.36 -11.01 123.03
C CYS A 8 21.88 -11.77 121.81
N VAL A 9 21.36 -12.97 121.59
CA VAL A 9 21.48 -13.69 120.32
C VAL A 9 20.44 -13.06 119.39
N ALA A 10 20.82 -12.63 118.19
CA ALA A 10 19.88 -12.21 117.15
C ALA A 10 18.79 -13.29 117.02
N ARG A 11 17.54 -12.86 117.01
CA ARG A 11 16.39 -13.77 116.86
C ARG A 11 15.55 -13.24 115.72
N CYS A 12 15.40 -14.09 114.70
CA CYS A 12 14.39 -13.91 113.68
C CYS A 12 13.03 -13.56 114.33
N GLY A 13 12.43 -12.48 113.86
CA GLY A 13 11.22 -11.86 114.40
C GLY A 13 11.46 -10.62 115.28
N ASP A 14 12.69 -10.09 115.39
CA ASP A 14 13.00 -8.93 116.25
C ASP A 14 12.89 -7.56 115.55
N GLY A 15 12.69 -7.59 114.23
CA GLY A 15 12.36 -6.42 113.40
C GLY A 15 13.57 -5.72 112.77
N GLU A 16 14.80 -6.20 112.98
CA GLU A 16 16.03 -5.66 112.40
C GLU A 16 16.88 -6.77 111.76
N ILE A 17 17.35 -6.59 110.52
CA ILE A 17 18.13 -7.62 109.82
C ILE A 17 19.58 -7.67 110.36
N SER A 18 19.93 -8.75 111.05
CA SER A 18 21.28 -8.96 111.60
C SER A 18 22.17 -9.79 110.68
N GLU A 19 22.76 -9.17 109.64
CA GLU A 19 23.63 -9.85 108.65
C GLU A 19 24.77 -10.66 109.29
N GLY A 20 25.37 -10.15 110.38
CA GLY A 20 26.46 -10.81 111.11
C GLY A 20 26.04 -12.11 111.84
N ALA A 21 24.74 -12.37 111.98
CA ALA A 21 24.16 -13.60 112.51
C ALA A 21 23.60 -14.53 111.42
N GLY A 22 23.66 -14.12 110.14
CA GLY A 22 23.25 -14.92 108.98
C GLY A 22 21.80 -14.74 108.55
N GLU A 23 21.09 -13.72 109.03
CA GLU A 23 19.74 -13.37 108.54
C GLU A 23 19.82 -12.72 107.15
N GLN A 24 18.89 -13.09 106.26
CA GLN A 24 18.78 -12.52 104.90
C GLN A 24 17.58 -11.57 104.76
N CYS A 25 16.56 -11.75 105.59
CA CYS A 25 15.31 -10.99 105.62
C CYS A 25 14.71 -11.03 107.03
N GLU A 26 13.70 -10.21 107.31
CA GLU A 26 12.98 -10.18 108.60
C GLU A 26 11.49 -9.84 108.38
N GLY A 27 10.59 -10.80 108.60
CA GLY A 27 9.16 -10.65 108.29
C GLY A 27 8.91 -10.21 106.83
N GLU A 28 8.29 -9.05 106.65
CA GLU A 28 8.04 -8.44 105.32
C GLU A 28 9.24 -7.63 104.79
N ASN A 29 10.27 -7.40 105.62
CA ASN A 29 11.48 -6.68 105.21
C ASN A 29 12.46 -7.66 104.53
N LEU A 30 12.47 -7.66 103.20
CA LEU A 30 13.26 -8.58 102.37
C LEU A 30 14.67 -8.05 102.04
N ASN A 31 15.20 -7.10 102.82
CA ASN A 31 16.50 -6.46 102.56
C ASN A 31 16.64 -5.87 101.14
N GLU A 32 15.57 -5.25 100.66
CA GLU A 32 15.43 -4.72 99.29
C GLU A 32 15.58 -5.78 98.17
N GLN A 33 15.54 -7.08 98.53
CA GLN A 33 15.56 -8.16 97.55
C GLN A 33 14.15 -8.53 97.08
N SER A 34 14.08 -9.04 95.86
CA SER A 34 12.91 -9.62 95.21
C SER A 34 13.36 -10.87 94.45
N CYS A 35 12.42 -11.68 93.96
CA CYS A 35 12.75 -12.78 93.06
C CYS A 35 13.60 -12.27 91.87
N VAL A 36 13.27 -11.08 91.33
CA VAL A 36 14.02 -10.45 90.24
C VAL A 36 15.45 -10.09 90.64
N SER A 37 15.69 -9.56 91.83
CA SER A 37 17.05 -9.19 92.26
C SER A 37 17.92 -10.39 92.66
N LEU A 38 17.31 -11.54 92.97
CA LEU A 38 18.01 -12.81 93.23
C LEU A 38 18.23 -13.66 91.97
N GLY A 39 17.82 -13.18 90.79
CA GLY A 39 18.07 -13.83 89.51
C GLY A 39 16.92 -14.68 88.95
N TYR A 40 15.69 -14.54 89.47
CA TYR A 40 14.47 -15.21 89.00
C TYR A 40 13.59 -14.27 88.16
N TYR A 41 12.74 -14.80 87.28
CA TYR A 41 11.99 -14.00 86.29
C TYR A 41 10.82 -13.17 86.87
N GLY A 42 10.39 -13.50 88.08
CA GLY A 42 9.28 -12.86 88.76
C GLY A 42 8.82 -13.71 89.95
N GLY A 43 7.59 -13.49 90.41
CA GLY A 43 7.05 -14.19 91.57
C GLY A 43 7.25 -13.43 92.88
N GLN A 44 6.80 -14.02 93.98
CA GLN A 44 6.78 -13.36 95.27
C GLN A 44 7.89 -13.95 96.17
N LEU A 45 8.88 -13.13 96.49
CA LEU A 45 9.91 -13.50 97.47
C LEU A 45 9.31 -13.33 98.87
N THR A 46 9.49 -14.31 99.74
CA THR A 46 9.06 -14.22 101.14
C THR A 46 10.18 -14.62 102.07
N CYS A 47 10.02 -14.29 103.35
CA CYS A 47 10.97 -14.65 104.41
C CYS A 47 10.45 -15.83 105.23
N ASP A 48 11.27 -16.84 105.49
CA ASP A 48 10.89 -17.98 106.34
C ASP A 48 11.05 -17.72 107.85
N GLU A 49 10.61 -18.69 108.65
CA GLU A 49 10.68 -18.65 110.12
C GLU A 49 12.12 -18.68 110.69
N ASN A 50 13.13 -18.87 109.83
CA ASN A 50 14.55 -18.82 110.17
C ASN A 50 15.26 -17.62 109.52
N CYS A 51 14.50 -16.66 108.98
CA CYS A 51 14.98 -15.44 108.35
C CYS A 51 15.87 -15.69 107.12
N LYS A 52 15.47 -16.66 106.30
CA LYS A 52 16.03 -16.98 104.97
C LYS A 52 15.02 -16.67 103.86
N PHE A 53 15.55 -16.35 102.68
CA PHE A 53 14.72 -16.17 101.50
C PHE A 53 14.04 -17.49 101.10
N LEU A 54 12.73 -17.46 100.91
CA LEU A 54 11.96 -18.53 100.29
C LEU A 54 11.79 -18.22 98.80
N GLU A 55 12.56 -18.94 98.00
CA GLU A 55 12.61 -18.78 96.53
C GLU A 55 11.58 -19.69 95.82
N GLY A 56 10.78 -20.47 96.56
CA GLY A 56 9.87 -21.47 95.99
C GLY A 56 8.73 -20.93 95.13
N ASP A 57 8.33 -19.66 95.35
CA ASP A 57 7.32 -18.96 94.57
C ASP A 57 7.95 -17.98 93.55
N CYS A 58 9.27 -18.03 93.38
CA CYS A 58 9.97 -17.32 92.32
C CYS A 58 9.86 -18.10 91.00
N ILE A 59 9.58 -17.38 89.90
CA ILE A 59 9.35 -17.95 88.58
C ILE A 59 10.70 -18.26 87.92
N THR A 60 10.88 -19.50 87.45
CA THR A 60 12.16 -20.02 86.94
C THR A 60 12.23 -20.18 85.42
N GLU A 61 11.22 -19.79 84.62
CA GLU A 61 11.25 -19.88 83.15
C GLU A 61 10.59 -18.66 82.45
N GLY A 62 11.11 -18.25 81.27
CA GLY A 62 10.48 -17.32 80.31
C GLY A 62 11.26 -16.04 79.97
N PHE A 63 12.47 -16.14 79.41
CA PHE A 63 13.19 -14.96 78.91
C PHE A 63 13.64 -15.12 77.47
N CYS A 64 13.34 -14.09 76.68
CA CYS A 64 13.85 -13.94 75.34
C CYS A 64 15.38 -13.78 75.33
N GLY A 65 16.10 -14.79 74.87
CA GLY A 65 17.56 -14.85 74.85
C GLY A 65 18.18 -15.89 75.76
N ASP A 66 17.38 -16.80 76.31
CA ASP A 66 17.85 -17.95 77.10
C ASP A 66 18.22 -19.18 76.24
N GLY A 67 17.97 -19.08 74.92
CA GLY A 67 18.36 -20.05 73.91
C GLY A 67 17.37 -21.18 73.71
N ASN A 68 16.24 -21.18 74.41
CA ASN A 68 15.12 -22.10 74.20
C ASN A 68 13.95 -21.33 73.55
N ILE A 69 13.01 -22.04 72.89
CA ILE A 69 11.80 -21.42 72.35
C ILE A 69 10.61 -21.91 73.16
N GLN A 70 10.03 -21.04 73.98
CA GLN A 70 8.94 -21.37 74.91
C GLN A 70 7.59 -20.81 74.42
N SER A 71 7.06 -21.37 73.32
CA SER A 71 5.78 -20.97 72.70
C SER A 71 4.58 -20.81 73.66
N ALA A 72 4.53 -21.55 74.78
CA ALA A 72 3.48 -21.42 75.79
C ALA A 72 3.46 -20.06 76.52
N TYR A 73 4.55 -19.29 76.40
CA TYR A 73 4.73 -17.97 77.01
C TYR A 73 4.90 -16.84 75.97
N GLY A 74 4.61 -17.11 74.69
CA GLY A 74 4.54 -16.09 73.64
C GLY A 74 5.82 -15.91 72.81
N GLU A 75 6.85 -16.73 73.02
CA GLU A 75 8.07 -16.74 72.21
C GLU A 75 7.84 -17.48 70.89
N GLU A 76 8.08 -16.80 69.77
CA GLU A 76 8.07 -17.40 68.43
C GLU A 76 9.48 -17.87 68.02
N CYS A 77 10.50 -17.18 68.51
CA CYS A 77 11.93 -17.46 68.36
C CYS A 77 12.68 -17.03 69.63
N ASP A 78 13.99 -17.27 69.69
CA ASP A 78 14.89 -16.76 70.74
C ASP A 78 16.25 -16.43 70.15
N THR A 79 16.66 -15.16 70.15
CA THR A 79 17.96 -14.69 69.63
C THR A 79 18.36 -15.33 68.28
N ASN A 80 19.20 -16.36 68.28
CA ASN A 80 19.65 -17.10 67.09
C ASN A 80 18.89 -18.43 66.86
N SER A 81 18.10 -18.87 67.83
CA SER A 81 17.18 -20.00 67.74
C SER A 81 15.87 -19.53 67.09
N LEU A 82 15.80 -19.67 65.77
CA LEU A 82 14.55 -19.49 64.99
C LEU A 82 13.72 -20.78 64.94
N GLY A 83 14.19 -21.84 65.61
CA GLY A 83 13.59 -23.18 65.52
C GLY A 83 13.80 -23.77 64.13
N ASN A 84 12.73 -24.35 63.56
CA ASN A 84 12.69 -24.78 62.16
C ASN A 84 12.11 -23.69 61.24
N ALA A 85 11.91 -22.47 61.75
CA ALA A 85 11.37 -21.39 60.96
C ALA A 85 12.44 -20.79 60.05
N SER A 86 12.06 -20.58 58.81
CA SER A 86 12.74 -19.77 57.81
C SER A 86 11.75 -18.76 57.23
N CYS A 87 12.24 -17.78 56.48
CA CYS A 87 11.40 -16.86 55.72
C CYS A 87 10.31 -17.62 54.94
N ALA A 88 10.67 -18.72 54.28
CA ALA A 88 9.75 -19.55 53.49
C ALA A 88 8.72 -20.36 54.29
N SER A 89 8.89 -20.49 55.61
CA SER A 89 8.02 -21.31 56.46
C SER A 89 6.95 -20.52 57.22
N LEU A 90 7.05 -19.20 57.25
CA LEU A 90 6.29 -18.34 58.16
C LEU A 90 5.06 -17.67 57.57
N SER A 91 4.79 -17.80 56.28
CA SER A 91 3.65 -17.14 55.64
C SER A 91 2.63 -18.13 55.07
N GLN A 92 1.36 -17.87 55.40
CA GLN A 92 0.20 -18.52 54.79
C GLN A 92 -0.34 -17.75 53.57
N ASP A 93 -0.03 -16.44 53.46
CA ASP A 93 -0.61 -15.54 52.47
C ASP A 93 0.41 -14.88 51.50
N ASP A 94 1.65 -14.63 51.94
CA ASP A 94 2.74 -14.08 51.11
C ASP A 94 3.86 -15.12 50.88
N VAL A 95 4.77 -14.90 49.93
CA VAL A 95 5.93 -15.80 49.72
C VAL A 95 7.20 -15.06 50.13
N TYR A 96 7.68 -15.30 51.36
CA TYR A 96 8.96 -14.78 51.84
C TYR A 96 10.10 -15.76 51.52
N TYR A 97 11.26 -15.27 51.11
CA TYR A 97 12.46 -16.07 50.84
C TYR A 97 13.73 -15.41 51.38
N GLY A 98 14.83 -16.16 51.36
CA GLY A 98 16.12 -15.74 51.90
C GLY A 98 16.40 -16.23 53.31
N GLU A 99 17.56 -15.82 53.83
CA GLU A 99 18.15 -16.29 55.10
C GLU A 99 18.15 -15.19 56.18
N GLY A 100 17.51 -14.04 55.93
CA GLY A 100 17.55 -12.88 56.82
C GLY A 100 16.45 -12.83 57.88
N LEU A 101 15.75 -13.95 58.11
CA LEU A 101 14.82 -14.07 59.23
C LEU A 101 15.61 -13.87 60.54
N ALA A 102 15.18 -12.94 61.36
CA ALA A 102 15.80 -12.65 62.65
C ALA A 102 14.76 -12.75 63.78
N CYS A 103 15.26 -12.69 65.01
CA CYS A 103 14.44 -12.62 66.21
C CYS A 103 14.71 -11.26 66.89
N ASP A 104 13.67 -10.54 67.28
CA ASP A 104 13.83 -9.28 68.04
C ASP A 104 13.99 -9.52 69.56
N GLU A 105 14.16 -8.42 70.31
CA GLU A 105 14.32 -8.44 71.77
C GLU A 105 13.03 -8.85 72.51
N GLU A 106 11.91 -8.87 71.80
CA GLU A 106 10.60 -9.33 72.26
C GLU A 106 10.28 -10.77 71.80
N CYS A 107 11.25 -11.47 71.19
CA CYS A 107 11.15 -12.85 70.74
C CYS A 107 10.07 -13.10 69.67
N GLN A 108 9.86 -12.10 68.82
CA GLN A 108 9.03 -12.19 67.63
C GLN A 108 9.89 -12.28 66.38
N PHE A 109 9.36 -12.92 65.34
CA PHE A 109 10.04 -13.01 64.06
C PHE A 109 10.12 -11.63 63.37
N VAL A 110 11.34 -11.24 63.01
CA VAL A 110 11.63 -10.04 62.22
C VAL A 110 11.78 -10.43 60.76
N LEU A 111 10.75 -10.09 59.97
CA LEU A 111 10.70 -10.39 58.54
C LEU A 111 11.40 -9.34 57.66
N THR A 112 11.89 -8.23 58.20
CA THR A 112 12.52 -7.17 57.38
C THR A 112 13.81 -7.59 56.70
N GLY A 113 14.43 -8.71 57.10
CA GLY A 113 15.56 -9.32 56.40
C GLY A 113 15.15 -10.43 55.42
N CYS A 114 13.86 -10.79 55.37
CA CYS A 114 13.31 -11.71 54.39
C CYS A 114 12.90 -10.93 53.13
N GLY A 115 13.38 -11.38 51.97
CA GLY A 115 12.93 -10.86 50.68
C GLY A 115 11.50 -11.29 50.42
N HIS A 116 10.69 -10.41 49.85
CA HIS A 116 9.34 -10.72 49.40
C HIS A 116 8.95 -9.82 48.24
N CYS A 117 8.06 -10.35 47.41
CA CYS A 117 7.55 -9.61 46.28
C CYS A 117 6.80 -8.34 46.70
N GLY A 118 7.24 -7.18 46.21
CA GLY A 118 6.66 -5.87 46.46
C GLY A 118 7.39 -5.03 47.51
N ASP A 119 8.59 -5.43 47.93
CA ASP A 119 9.41 -4.70 48.92
C ASP A 119 10.27 -3.57 48.33
N GLY A 120 10.24 -3.45 47.00
CA GLY A 120 10.94 -2.46 46.20
C GLY A 120 12.37 -2.83 45.82
N ILE A 121 12.87 -4.00 46.25
CA ILE A 121 14.23 -4.47 45.99
C ILE A 121 14.18 -5.71 45.09
N LEU A 122 14.93 -5.68 43.98
CA LEU A 122 15.03 -6.82 43.08
C LEU A 122 16.08 -7.83 43.58
N HIS A 123 15.65 -9.05 43.87
CA HIS A 123 16.47 -10.14 44.42
C HIS A 123 16.71 -11.27 43.41
N ASP A 124 17.52 -11.01 42.37
CA ASP A 124 17.85 -11.97 41.29
C ASP A 124 18.25 -13.38 41.77
N THR A 125 18.95 -13.49 42.91
CA THR A 125 19.42 -14.79 43.45
C THR A 125 18.30 -15.69 43.97
N PHE A 126 17.11 -15.15 44.19
CA PHE A 126 15.96 -15.86 44.75
C PHE A 126 14.81 -16.03 43.74
N GLY A 127 15.02 -15.65 42.48
CA GLY A 127 14.10 -15.93 41.38
C GLY A 127 13.09 -14.82 41.07
N GLU A 128 13.23 -13.64 41.67
CA GLU A 128 12.46 -12.46 41.24
C GLU A 128 12.92 -12.00 39.85
N SER A 129 11.97 -11.88 38.92
CA SER A 129 12.22 -11.22 37.63
C SER A 129 11.98 -9.71 37.71
N CYS A 130 11.13 -9.27 38.62
CA CYS A 130 10.79 -7.88 38.94
C CYS A 130 10.32 -7.79 40.40
N ASP A 131 10.18 -6.58 40.96
CA ASP A 131 9.55 -6.34 42.27
C ASP A 131 8.67 -5.08 42.23
N GLY A 132 7.34 -5.24 42.32
CA GLY A 132 6.41 -4.11 42.32
C GLY A 132 6.58 -3.20 41.09
N THR A 133 7.07 -1.97 41.28
CA THR A 133 7.40 -1.04 40.17
C THR A 133 8.85 -1.12 39.70
N ASN A 134 9.69 -1.86 40.42
CA ASN A 134 11.10 -2.06 40.11
C ASN A 134 11.26 -3.21 39.11
N LEU A 135 11.30 -2.87 37.82
CA LEU A 135 11.47 -3.81 36.71
C LEU A 135 12.95 -4.00 36.32
N GLY A 136 13.89 -3.44 37.08
CA GLY A 136 15.31 -3.38 36.69
C GLY A 136 15.51 -2.66 35.36
N THR A 137 16.17 -3.32 34.39
CA THR A 137 16.32 -2.82 33.00
C THR A 137 15.35 -3.49 32.03
N ALA A 138 14.39 -4.26 32.53
CA ALA A 138 13.50 -5.01 31.69
C ALA A 138 12.49 -4.11 30.97
N THR A 139 12.21 -4.49 29.74
CA THR A 139 11.20 -3.91 28.86
C THR A 139 10.33 -5.05 28.35
N CYS A 140 9.17 -4.75 27.77
CA CYS A 140 8.37 -5.76 27.07
C CYS A 140 9.24 -6.60 26.11
N ALA A 141 10.13 -5.95 25.35
CA ALA A 141 11.04 -6.64 24.44
C ALA A 141 11.98 -7.65 25.11
N SER A 142 12.52 -7.35 26.29
CA SER A 142 13.40 -8.28 27.01
C SER A 142 12.64 -9.35 27.78
N ALA A 143 11.42 -9.05 28.25
CA ALA A 143 10.58 -9.98 29.00
C ALA A 143 9.91 -11.04 28.11
N THR A 144 9.52 -10.67 26.88
CA THR A 144 8.89 -11.57 25.91
C THR A 144 9.91 -12.31 25.03
N GLY A 145 11.15 -11.82 24.99
CA GLY A 145 12.20 -12.31 24.08
C GLY A 145 12.00 -11.84 22.64
N ASP A 146 11.11 -10.89 22.38
CA ASP A 146 10.82 -10.33 21.07
C ASP A 146 11.14 -8.83 21.04
N SER A 147 12.16 -8.45 20.28
CA SER A 147 12.62 -7.07 20.12
C SER A 147 11.55 -6.09 19.59
N SER A 148 10.46 -6.61 19.01
CA SER A 148 9.35 -5.79 18.49
C SER A 148 8.23 -5.56 19.49
N SER A 149 8.24 -6.24 20.65
CA SER A 149 7.25 -6.02 21.70
C SER A 149 7.43 -4.65 22.38
N THR A 150 6.36 -3.85 22.41
CA THR A 150 6.34 -2.52 23.04
C THR A 150 5.29 -2.47 24.15
N GLY A 151 4.99 -1.29 24.70
CA GLY A 151 3.95 -1.13 25.74
C GLY A 151 4.50 -0.99 27.15
N THR A 152 3.65 -1.25 28.14
CA THR A 152 3.97 -1.11 29.56
C THR A 152 4.11 -2.48 30.20
N LEU A 153 5.34 -2.83 30.56
CA LEU A 153 5.62 -4.03 31.35
C LEU A 153 5.24 -3.77 32.81
N SER A 154 4.60 -4.73 33.47
CA SER A 154 4.34 -4.70 34.91
C SER A 154 4.91 -5.93 35.60
N CYS A 155 4.88 -5.92 36.93
CA CYS A 155 5.24 -7.06 37.76
C CYS A 155 3.96 -7.65 38.36
N ASP A 156 3.78 -8.97 38.31
CA ASP A 156 2.66 -9.62 38.97
C ASP A 156 2.94 -9.90 40.45
N GLY A 157 1.93 -10.43 41.17
CA GLY A 157 2.04 -10.76 42.59
C GLY A 157 2.94 -11.97 42.91
N ALA A 158 3.47 -12.65 41.90
CA ALA A 158 4.45 -13.72 42.04
C ALA A 158 5.89 -13.25 41.70
N CYS A 159 6.07 -11.96 41.40
CA CYS A 159 7.34 -11.36 40.97
C CYS A 159 7.87 -11.89 39.63
N ASP A 160 6.94 -12.33 38.77
CA ASP A 160 7.16 -12.58 37.37
C ASP A 160 6.75 -11.37 36.53
N PHE A 161 7.35 -11.24 35.34
CA PHE A 161 6.97 -10.20 34.39
C PHE A 161 5.54 -10.40 33.90
N ASP A 162 4.66 -9.46 34.21
CA ASP A 162 3.33 -9.37 33.64
C ASP A 162 3.41 -8.66 32.28
N THR A 163 3.27 -9.45 31.23
CA THR A 163 3.31 -8.98 29.84
C THR A 163 1.93 -8.62 29.29
N SER A 164 0.86 -8.61 30.12
CA SER A 164 -0.49 -8.27 29.67
C SER A 164 -0.64 -6.81 29.20
N GLY A 165 0.23 -5.91 29.64
CA GLY A 165 0.34 -4.53 29.16
C GLY A 165 1.31 -4.32 27.99
N CYS A 166 1.92 -5.40 27.49
CA CYS A 166 2.78 -5.37 26.32
C CYS A 166 1.97 -5.56 25.04
N SER A 167 2.34 -4.81 24.00
CA SER A 167 1.81 -4.95 22.63
C SER A 167 2.76 -5.84 21.82
N PHE A 168 2.22 -6.71 20.97
CA PHE A 168 2.97 -7.80 20.35
C PHE A 168 2.88 -7.77 18.83
N CYS A 169 3.93 -7.25 18.20
CA CYS A 169 3.98 -7.24 16.75
C CYS A 169 4.03 -8.64 16.14
N GLY A 170 3.05 -8.98 15.30
CA GLY A 170 2.95 -10.25 14.59
C GLY A 170 1.95 -11.24 15.18
N ASN A 171 1.07 -10.81 16.09
CA ASN A 171 -0.02 -11.64 16.64
C ASN A 171 -1.33 -11.57 15.81
N ASN A 172 -1.32 -10.83 14.69
CA ASN A 172 -2.41 -10.46 13.80
C ASN A 172 -3.57 -9.68 14.48
N THR A 173 -3.26 -8.85 15.47
CA THR A 173 -4.23 -7.96 16.13
C THR A 173 -3.61 -6.58 16.31
N ILE A 174 -4.18 -5.55 15.64
CA ILE A 174 -3.66 -4.17 15.79
C ILE A 174 -4.00 -3.63 17.18
N GLU A 175 -2.99 -3.39 17.99
CA GLU A 175 -3.11 -2.74 19.29
C GLU A 175 -2.88 -1.22 19.22
N SER A 176 -3.19 -0.49 20.29
CA SER A 176 -3.21 0.99 20.29
C SER A 176 -1.87 1.67 19.96
N THR A 177 -0.77 0.93 20.01
CA THR A 177 0.59 1.40 19.71
C THR A 177 1.06 1.05 18.30
N GLU A 178 0.26 0.31 17.53
CA GLU A 178 0.62 -0.27 16.23
C GLU A 178 -0.12 0.43 15.09
N GLN A 179 0.53 0.57 13.93
CA GLN A 179 -0.17 0.98 12.70
C GLN A 179 -0.72 -0.21 11.92
N CYS A 180 -0.11 -1.38 12.10
CA CYS A 180 -0.45 -2.66 11.50
C CYS A 180 0.16 -3.78 12.36
N ASP A 181 -0.34 -5.01 12.21
CA ASP A 181 0.22 -6.21 12.83
C ASP A 181 0.22 -7.37 11.84
N GLY A 182 1.41 -7.91 11.53
CA GLY A 182 1.51 -9.11 10.68
C GLY A 182 0.88 -8.89 9.31
N THR A 183 -0.25 -9.57 9.05
CA THR A 183 -1.05 -9.37 7.82
C THR A 183 -2.22 -8.38 7.99
N ASP A 184 -2.53 -7.97 9.22
CA ASP A 184 -3.54 -6.96 9.51
C ASP A 184 -2.97 -5.56 9.28
N LEU A 185 -3.39 -4.91 8.20
CA LEU A 185 -2.99 -3.54 7.84
C LEU A 185 -4.02 -2.49 8.30
N GLY A 186 -5.08 -2.92 8.99
CA GLY A 186 -6.19 -2.06 9.37
C GLY A 186 -6.88 -1.49 8.13
N THR A 187 -6.89 -0.17 8.00
CA THR A 187 -7.45 0.53 6.83
C THR A 187 -6.39 1.01 5.85
N ALA A 188 -5.12 0.67 6.05
CA ALA A 188 -4.04 1.20 5.24
C ALA A 188 -4.07 0.66 3.81
N THR A 189 -4.00 1.56 2.84
CA THR A 189 -3.97 1.24 1.42
C THR A 189 -2.92 2.08 0.71
N CYS A 190 -2.44 1.63 -0.46
CA CYS A 190 -1.50 2.43 -1.25
C CYS A 190 -2.05 3.83 -1.60
N ALA A 191 -3.38 3.97 -1.68
CA ALA A 191 -4.04 5.24 -1.98
C ALA A 191 -3.77 6.30 -0.89
N ASP A 192 -3.47 5.89 0.35
CA ASP A 192 -3.17 6.81 1.45
C ASP A 192 -1.90 7.64 1.20
N VAL A 193 -1.02 7.17 0.30
CA VAL A 193 0.21 7.85 -0.13
C VAL A 193 0.18 8.25 -1.61
N GLY A 194 -0.99 8.26 -2.25
CA GLY A 194 -1.16 8.64 -3.65
C GLY A 194 -0.64 7.61 -4.67
N LEU A 195 -0.38 6.39 -4.22
CA LEU A 195 0.02 5.26 -5.05
C LEU A 195 -1.20 4.36 -5.27
N LEU A 196 -1.32 3.73 -6.44
CA LEU A 196 -2.60 3.11 -6.84
C LEU A 196 -2.53 1.60 -7.02
N HIS A 197 -1.33 1.05 -7.08
CA HIS A 197 -1.08 -0.38 -7.18
C HIS A 197 -0.26 -0.89 -6.01
N GLY A 198 -0.30 -2.21 -5.84
CA GLY A 198 0.38 -2.93 -4.78
C GLY A 198 -0.49 -3.13 -3.55
N THR A 199 0.12 -3.69 -2.51
CA THR A 199 -0.49 -3.83 -1.19
C THR A 199 0.56 -3.45 -0.17
N PRO A 200 0.30 -2.50 0.75
CA PRO A 200 1.25 -2.16 1.80
C PRO A 200 1.66 -3.40 2.59
N THR A 201 2.82 -3.38 3.21
CA THR A 201 3.27 -4.46 4.09
C THR A 201 3.44 -3.96 5.51
N CYS A 202 3.32 -4.84 6.50
CA CYS A 202 3.64 -4.49 7.87
C CYS A 202 5.09 -4.87 8.18
N THR A 203 5.92 -3.91 8.57
CA THR A 203 7.31 -4.18 8.99
C THR A 203 7.59 -3.48 10.31
N GLY A 204 7.78 -4.25 11.37
CA GLY A 204 7.99 -3.69 12.73
C GLY A 204 6.81 -2.85 13.21
N CYS A 205 5.57 -3.28 12.91
CA CYS A 205 4.32 -2.62 13.30
C CYS A 205 4.10 -1.21 12.75
N VAL A 206 4.84 -0.89 11.70
CA VAL A 206 4.69 0.31 10.89
C VAL A 206 4.30 -0.12 9.49
N VAL A 207 3.33 0.59 8.90
CA VAL A 207 2.91 0.33 7.53
C VAL A 207 4.04 0.79 6.60
N SER A 208 4.49 -0.13 5.76
CA SER A 208 5.44 0.10 4.68
C SER A 208 4.70 0.18 3.35
N TYR A 209 4.93 1.27 2.62
CA TYR A 209 4.40 1.50 1.28
C TYR A 209 5.41 1.17 0.18
N ALA A 210 6.50 0.48 0.49
CA ALA A 210 7.57 0.19 -0.46
C ALA A 210 7.12 -0.68 -1.66
N SER A 211 6.05 -1.46 -1.48
CA SER A 211 5.39 -2.26 -2.51
C SER A 211 4.33 -1.50 -3.28
N CYS A 212 4.04 -0.25 -2.92
CA CYS A 212 3.06 0.56 -3.59
C CYS A 212 3.69 1.30 -4.77
N HIS A 213 2.96 1.44 -5.88
CA HIS A 213 3.44 2.13 -7.07
C HIS A 213 2.28 2.65 -7.92
N THR A 214 2.55 3.53 -8.88
CA THR A 214 1.56 4.02 -9.87
C THR A 214 1.76 3.42 -11.24
N THR A 215 2.93 2.83 -11.49
CA THR A 215 3.37 2.34 -12.81
C THR A 215 3.56 0.83 -12.75
N VAL A 216 3.12 0.12 -13.76
CA VAL A 216 3.32 -1.32 -13.92
C VAL A 216 4.02 -1.55 -15.24
N PHE A 217 5.14 -2.26 -15.19
CA PHE A 217 5.84 -2.77 -16.37
C PHE A 217 5.57 -4.27 -16.51
N TRP A 218 5.33 -4.71 -17.73
CA TRP A 218 5.24 -6.13 -18.08
C TRP A 218 5.69 -6.33 -19.52
N GLY A 219 6.07 -7.56 -19.82
CA GLY A 219 6.65 -7.88 -21.11
C GLY A 219 7.41 -9.19 -21.06
N SER A 220 8.04 -9.48 -22.18
CA SER A 220 8.98 -10.56 -22.42
C SER A 220 10.40 -9.99 -22.46
N ALA A 221 11.42 -10.82 -22.67
CA ALA A 221 12.79 -10.32 -22.89
C ALA A 221 13.00 -9.62 -24.26
N ALA A 222 11.96 -9.54 -25.10
CA ALA A 222 11.99 -8.89 -26.40
C ALA A 222 11.37 -7.48 -26.32
N ASN A 223 11.07 -6.87 -27.47
CA ASN A 223 10.39 -5.57 -27.46
C ASN A 223 8.88 -5.75 -27.33
N ASP A 224 8.30 -5.03 -26.39
CA ASP A 224 6.87 -5.07 -26.07
C ASP A 224 6.32 -3.64 -26.05
N THR A 225 5.10 -3.44 -26.55
CA THR A 225 4.49 -2.11 -26.64
C THR A 225 3.01 -2.20 -26.31
N GLY A 226 2.57 -1.50 -25.27
CA GLY A 226 1.16 -1.23 -25.01
C GLY A 226 0.65 -0.13 -25.95
N TRP A 227 -0.35 -0.43 -26.77
CA TRP A 227 -0.89 0.53 -27.75
C TRP A 227 -2.20 1.15 -27.31
N ARG A 228 -3.06 0.40 -26.60
CA ARG A 228 -4.38 0.87 -26.14
C ARG A 228 -4.68 0.43 -24.73
N ILE A 229 -5.37 1.28 -23.99
CA ILE A 229 -5.78 1.03 -22.61
C ILE A 229 -7.28 1.28 -22.45
N SER A 230 -7.96 0.41 -21.69
CA SER A 230 -9.34 0.64 -21.28
C SER A 230 -9.53 0.24 -19.82
N VAL A 231 -10.37 0.99 -19.12
CA VAL A 231 -10.68 0.79 -17.70
C VAL A 231 -12.20 0.81 -17.53
N PRO A 232 -12.87 -0.34 -17.47
CA PRO A 232 -14.30 -0.40 -17.22
C PRO A 232 -14.65 -0.04 -15.77
N ALA A 233 -15.95 -0.02 -15.46
CA ALA A 233 -16.48 0.29 -14.14
C ALA A 233 -15.98 -0.61 -12.99
N SER A 234 -15.36 -1.76 -13.28
CA SER A 234 -14.73 -2.62 -12.27
C SER A 234 -13.41 -2.06 -11.72
N GLY A 235 -12.79 -1.08 -12.40
CA GLY A 235 -11.47 -0.55 -12.07
C GLY A 235 -10.31 -1.45 -12.52
N GLU A 236 -10.59 -2.59 -13.15
CA GLU A 236 -9.57 -3.42 -13.80
C GLU A 236 -8.95 -2.67 -14.98
N VAL A 237 -7.68 -2.93 -15.27
CA VAL A 237 -6.97 -2.30 -16.38
C VAL A 237 -6.75 -3.32 -17.50
N PHE A 238 -7.15 -2.95 -18.70
CA PHE A 238 -7.00 -3.79 -19.89
C PHE A 238 -6.08 -3.08 -20.87
N VAL A 239 -4.96 -3.72 -21.22
CA VAL A 239 -4.02 -3.20 -22.22
C VAL A 239 -3.96 -4.15 -23.40
N THR A 240 -4.02 -3.60 -24.61
CA THR A 240 -3.73 -4.33 -25.84
C THR A 240 -2.51 -3.73 -26.50
N GLY A 241 -1.71 -4.58 -27.13
CA GLY A 241 -0.43 -4.17 -27.67
C GLY A 241 0.18 -5.19 -28.61
N VAL A 242 1.48 -5.04 -28.84
CA VAL A 242 2.28 -5.94 -29.66
C VAL A 242 3.54 -6.41 -28.93
N THR A 243 3.98 -7.62 -29.24
CA THR A 243 5.16 -8.27 -28.65
C THR A 243 6.01 -8.95 -29.72
N ASN A 244 7.33 -8.84 -29.62
CA ASN A 244 8.29 -9.64 -30.40
C ASN A 244 8.75 -10.90 -29.64
N GLY A 245 8.09 -11.21 -28.53
CA GLY A 245 8.50 -12.27 -27.62
C GLY A 245 7.34 -13.04 -27.02
N TYR A 246 7.55 -13.54 -25.81
CA TYR A 246 6.67 -14.49 -25.13
C TYR A 246 6.02 -13.83 -23.90
N ILE A 247 4.81 -13.25 -24.04
CA ILE A 247 4.06 -12.70 -22.90
C ILE A 247 3.08 -13.73 -22.32
N ALA A 248 2.43 -14.52 -23.18
CA ALA A 248 1.40 -15.49 -22.77
C ALA A 248 1.54 -16.87 -23.42
N SER A 249 2.00 -16.93 -24.66
CA SER A 249 2.20 -18.17 -25.42
C SER A 249 3.44 -18.07 -26.29
N ALA A 250 3.79 -19.18 -26.98
CA ALA A 250 4.90 -19.19 -27.93
C ALA A 250 4.69 -18.12 -29.02
N ASN A 251 5.68 -17.24 -29.25
CA ASN A 251 5.70 -16.36 -30.40
C ASN A 251 5.67 -17.20 -31.69
N SER A 252 4.71 -16.91 -32.57
CA SER A 252 4.47 -17.72 -33.77
C SER A 252 5.28 -17.23 -34.99
N GLY A 253 6.00 -16.12 -34.83
CA GLY A 253 6.86 -15.43 -35.79
C GLY A 253 6.79 -13.91 -35.54
N GLY A 254 7.36 -13.13 -36.46
CA GLY A 254 7.23 -11.66 -36.53
C GLY A 254 6.96 -10.90 -35.21
N THR A 255 5.85 -10.16 -35.22
CA THR A 255 5.32 -9.35 -34.12
C THR A 255 3.91 -9.82 -33.86
N ASP A 256 3.61 -10.27 -32.65
CA ASP A 256 2.31 -10.80 -32.26
C ASP A 256 1.52 -9.76 -31.47
N LEU A 257 0.20 -9.88 -31.51
CA LEU A 257 -0.73 -9.11 -30.69
C LEU A 257 -0.79 -9.70 -29.29
N PHE A 258 -0.92 -8.85 -28.28
CA PHE A 258 -1.25 -9.31 -26.94
C PHE A 258 -2.40 -8.53 -26.32
N HIS A 259 -3.03 -9.19 -25.37
CA HIS A 259 -3.97 -8.62 -24.42
C HIS A 259 -3.51 -8.95 -23.00
N SER A 260 -3.54 -7.96 -22.10
CA SER A 260 -3.26 -8.15 -20.68
C SER A 260 -4.35 -7.51 -19.83
N ARG A 261 -4.85 -8.24 -18.84
CA ARG A 261 -5.78 -7.77 -17.82
C ARG A 261 -5.08 -7.70 -16.47
N PHE A 262 -5.22 -6.56 -15.82
CA PHE A 262 -4.74 -6.32 -14.46
C PHE A 262 -5.93 -6.08 -13.53
N SER A 263 -5.82 -6.59 -12.31
CA SER A 263 -6.74 -6.25 -11.22
C SER A 263 -6.66 -4.75 -10.92
N ALA A 264 -7.66 -4.20 -10.23
CA ALA A 264 -7.63 -2.81 -9.76
C ALA A 264 -6.42 -2.48 -8.86
N LEU A 265 -5.76 -3.50 -8.27
CA LEU A 265 -4.54 -3.34 -7.47
C LEU A 265 -3.25 -3.42 -8.30
N GLY A 266 -3.37 -3.58 -9.62
CA GLY A 266 -2.26 -3.64 -10.56
C GLY A 266 -1.62 -5.02 -10.77
N ASN A 267 -2.11 -6.06 -10.10
CA ASN A 267 -1.64 -7.43 -10.34
C ASN A 267 -2.09 -7.95 -11.71
N LEU A 268 -1.18 -8.58 -12.46
CA LEU A 268 -1.53 -9.26 -13.71
C LEU A 268 -2.44 -10.46 -13.41
N VAL A 269 -3.65 -10.44 -13.97
CA VAL A 269 -4.66 -11.49 -13.79
C VAL A 269 -4.60 -12.49 -14.94
N GLU A 270 -4.52 -11.98 -16.17
CA GLU A 270 -4.41 -12.80 -17.36
C GLU A 270 -3.66 -12.06 -18.47
N SER A 271 -2.94 -12.82 -19.28
CA SER A 271 -2.46 -12.35 -20.58
C SER A 271 -2.73 -13.40 -21.63
N PHE A 272 -2.90 -12.94 -22.85
CA PHE A 272 -3.13 -13.76 -24.02
C PHE A 272 -2.43 -13.14 -25.22
N GLN A 273 -1.96 -13.98 -26.14
CA GLN A 273 -1.18 -13.59 -27.31
C GLN A 273 -1.72 -14.28 -28.55
N MET A 274 -1.82 -13.54 -29.66
CA MET A 274 -2.20 -14.04 -30.98
C MET A 274 -1.24 -13.51 -32.02
N GLY A 275 -0.85 -14.38 -32.93
CA GLY A 275 -0.18 -13.98 -34.14
C GLY A 275 0.05 -15.17 -35.04
N THR A 276 0.52 -14.87 -36.24
CA THR A 276 0.91 -15.86 -37.24
C THR A 276 2.43 -15.89 -37.34
N SER A 277 2.98 -16.46 -38.42
CA SER A 277 4.40 -16.28 -38.72
C SER A 277 4.74 -14.87 -39.23
N SER A 278 3.73 -14.07 -39.54
CA SER A 278 3.81 -12.72 -40.10
C SER A 278 3.83 -11.66 -38.99
N SER A 279 3.84 -10.37 -39.35
CA SER A 279 3.71 -9.30 -38.37
C SER A 279 2.26 -8.85 -38.29
N GLU A 280 1.71 -8.90 -37.08
CA GLU A 280 0.39 -8.37 -36.73
C GLU A 280 0.55 -7.07 -35.92
N LEU A 281 -0.20 -6.05 -36.33
CA LEU A 281 -0.20 -4.74 -35.70
C LEU A 281 -1.54 -4.49 -35.02
N GLY A 282 -1.48 -4.20 -33.72
CA GLY A 282 -2.68 -3.92 -32.94
C GLY A 282 -2.76 -2.48 -32.53
N ARG A 283 -3.82 -1.81 -32.97
CA ARG A 283 -3.99 -0.36 -32.80
C ARG A 283 -5.37 0.03 -32.25
N GLY A 284 -6.30 -0.90 -32.07
CA GLY A 284 -7.60 -0.68 -31.43
C GLY A 284 -7.82 -1.62 -30.25
N GLY A 285 -8.40 -1.12 -29.16
CA GLY A 285 -8.65 -1.90 -27.95
C GLY A 285 -9.75 -1.26 -27.10
N TYR A 286 -10.75 -2.03 -26.68
CA TYR A 286 -11.86 -1.54 -25.88
C TYR A 286 -12.51 -2.68 -25.10
N THR A 287 -13.16 -2.36 -23.97
CA THR A 287 -13.93 -3.32 -23.18
C THR A 287 -15.36 -2.84 -23.01
N SER A 288 -16.34 -3.76 -23.13
CA SER A 288 -17.75 -3.46 -22.94
C SER A 288 -18.50 -4.64 -22.33
N GLY A 289 -19.14 -4.40 -21.18
CA GLY A 289 -19.85 -5.44 -20.46
C GLY A 289 -18.92 -6.60 -20.08
N THR A 290 -19.22 -7.80 -20.59
CA THR A 290 -18.43 -9.02 -20.34
C THR A 290 -17.44 -9.35 -21.45
N HIS A 291 -17.24 -8.45 -22.43
CA HIS A 291 -16.41 -8.71 -23.59
C HIS A 291 -15.31 -7.67 -23.75
N GLY A 292 -14.16 -8.12 -24.22
CA GLY A 292 -13.11 -7.27 -24.74
C GLY A 292 -13.06 -7.34 -26.26
N TYR A 293 -12.61 -6.25 -26.87
CA TYR A 293 -12.46 -6.08 -28.30
C TYR A 293 -11.06 -5.56 -28.59
N PHE A 294 -10.44 -6.14 -29.60
CA PHE A 294 -9.16 -5.70 -30.14
C PHE A 294 -9.34 -5.57 -31.65
N ALA A 295 -8.79 -4.51 -32.24
CA ALA A 295 -8.77 -4.33 -33.68
C ALA A 295 -7.36 -3.96 -34.17
N GLY A 296 -7.04 -4.40 -35.38
CA GLY A 296 -5.71 -4.24 -35.95
C GLY A 296 -5.66 -4.67 -37.39
N HIS A 297 -4.46 -5.00 -37.86
CA HIS A 297 -4.24 -5.54 -39.19
C HIS A 297 -2.98 -6.42 -39.20
N GLY A 298 -2.90 -7.41 -40.08
CA GLY A 298 -1.76 -8.33 -40.16
C GLY A 298 -1.45 -8.71 -41.59
N THR A 299 -0.18 -8.99 -41.93
CA THR A 299 0.26 -9.36 -43.30
C THR A 299 -0.18 -10.76 -43.78
N GLY A 300 -1.21 -11.32 -43.15
CA GLY A 300 -1.88 -12.60 -43.41
C GLY A 300 -3.09 -12.74 -42.46
N GLY A 301 -3.96 -13.73 -42.69
CA GLY A 301 -5.17 -13.92 -41.87
C GLY A 301 -4.82 -14.21 -40.41
N VAL A 302 -5.39 -13.45 -39.48
CA VAL A 302 -5.06 -13.54 -38.04
C VAL A 302 -5.58 -14.85 -37.43
N ASP A 303 -6.47 -15.54 -38.14
CA ASP A 303 -6.96 -16.89 -37.85
C ASP A 303 -6.08 -18.03 -38.42
N GLY A 304 -4.94 -17.71 -39.04
CA GLY A 304 -4.05 -18.68 -39.69
C GLY A 304 -4.47 -19.07 -41.11
N SER A 305 -5.45 -18.39 -41.70
CA SER A 305 -5.77 -18.53 -43.12
C SER A 305 -4.68 -17.92 -44.01
N ALA A 306 -4.41 -18.58 -45.13
CA ALA A 306 -3.37 -18.19 -46.09
C ALA A 306 -3.83 -17.00 -46.95
N GLY A 307 -3.97 -15.82 -46.34
CA GLY A 307 -4.08 -14.55 -47.05
C GLY A 307 -2.70 -14.04 -47.45
N THR A 308 -2.60 -13.40 -48.62
CA THR A 308 -1.47 -12.55 -48.99
C THR A 308 -1.96 -11.11 -49.04
N GLY A 309 -1.47 -10.24 -48.16
CA GLY A 309 -1.95 -8.85 -48.01
C GLY A 309 -2.15 -8.50 -46.53
N LYS A 310 -2.21 -7.20 -46.20
CA LYS A 310 -2.64 -6.78 -44.87
C LYS A 310 -4.16 -6.77 -44.80
N ASP A 311 -4.76 -7.62 -43.98
CA ASP A 311 -6.21 -7.61 -43.78
C ASP A 311 -6.53 -7.01 -42.40
N GLY A 312 -7.58 -6.19 -42.34
CA GLY A 312 -8.05 -5.61 -41.09
C GLY A 312 -8.76 -6.64 -40.23
N VAL A 313 -8.59 -6.60 -38.90
CA VAL A 313 -9.24 -7.57 -38.00
C VAL A 313 -9.99 -6.91 -36.86
N LEU A 314 -11.09 -7.56 -36.48
CA LEU A 314 -11.79 -7.33 -35.23
C LEU A 314 -11.86 -8.66 -34.46
N VAL A 315 -11.21 -8.69 -33.31
CA VAL A 315 -11.28 -9.81 -32.37
C VAL A 315 -12.15 -9.42 -31.21
N ARG A 316 -13.04 -10.32 -30.83
CA ARG A 316 -13.88 -10.23 -29.64
C ARG A 316 -13.60 -11.45 -28.77
N TYR A 317 -13.45 -11.24 -27.46
CA TYR A 317 -13.23 -12.31 -26.50
C TYR A 317 -14.03 -12.08 -25.21
N ASP A 318 -14.31 -13.15 -24.49
CA ASP A 318 -14.97 -13.07 -23.18
C ASP A 318 -13.95 -12.67 -22.09
N LEU A 319 -14.26 -11.65 -21.29
CA LEU A 319 -13.38 -11.21 -20.20
C LEU A 319 -13.24 -12.27 -19.09
N ALA A 320 -14.20 -13.17 -18.95
CA ALA A 320 -14.12 -14.27 -17.98
C ALA A 320 -13.27 -15.45 -18.48
N ASN A 321 -13.04 -15.55 -19.79
CA ASN A 321 -12.26 -16.59 -20.42
C ASN A 321 -11.81 -16.13 -21.82
N SER A 322 -10.63 -15.53 -21.90
CA SER A 322 -10.07 -14.95 -23.12
C SER A 322 -9.86 -15.98 -24.25
N SER A 323 -9.85 -17.28 -23.96
CA SER A 323 -9.82 -18.33 -24.98
C SER A 323 -11.15 -18.49 -25.75
N ASN A 324 -12.26 -17.98 -25.21
CA ASN A 324 -13.51 -17.93 -25.94
C ASN A 324 -13.55 -16.67 -26.80
N MET A 325 -13.18 -16.82 -28.06
CA MET A 325 -13.06 -15.69 -28.98
C MET A 325 -13.67 -15.93 -30.35
N SER A 326 -14.01 -14.81 -30.98
CA SER A 326 -14.46 -14.72 -32.36
C SER A 326 -13.61 -13.68 -33.09
N ILE A 327 -13.07 -14.07 -34.24
CA ILE A 327 -12.31 -13.21 -35.14
C ILE A 327 -13.19 -12.88 -36.33
N VAL A 328 -13.22 -11.61 -36.71
CA VAL A 328 -13.89 -11.10 -37.90
C VAL A 328 -12.83 -10.39 -38.74
N GLU A 329 -12.53 -10.97 -39.90
CA GLU A 329 -11.72 -10.33 -40.94
C GLU A 329 -12.57 -9.21 -41.59
N ILE A 330 -11.98 -8.03 -41.70
CA ILE A 330 -12.57 -6.81 -42.25
C ILE A 330 -11.98 -6.64 -43.64
N ASP A 331 -12.79 -7.03 -44.60
CA ASP A 331 -12.45 -7.20 -46.01
C ASP A 331 -11.60 -8.45 -46.30
N SER A 332 -12.01 -9.22 -47.31
CA SER A 332 -11.34 -10.48 -47.67
C SER A 332 -11.39 -10.72 -49.18
N ASP A 333 -11.74 -9.71 -49.98
CA ASP A 333 -12.20 -9.92 -51.35
C ASP A 333 -11.18 -9.56 -52.45
N ASP A 334 -10.14 -8.76 -52.17
CA ASP A 334 -9.23 -8.28 -53.22
C ASP A 334 -7.70 -8.30 -52.94
N HIS A 335 -7.23 -8.73 -51.75
CA HIS A 335 -5.80 -8.76 -51.37
C HIS A 335 -5.10 -7.39 -51.32
N ALA A 336 -5.82 -6.26 -51.30
CA ALA A 336 -5.23 -4.96 -51.01
C ALA A 336 -5.09 -4.73 -49.50
N ASP A 337 -4.15 -3.88 -49.08
CA ASP A 337 -3.87 -3.64 -47.66
C ASP A 337 -5.01 -2.81 -47.02
N ASP A 338 -5.68 -3.35 -45.99
CA ASP A 338 -6.66 -2.65 -45.15
C ASP A 338 -6.15 -2.54 -43.71
N ASN A 339 -6.07 -1.32 -43.20
CA ASN A 339 -5.52 -1.06 -41.87
C ASN A 339 -6.58 -0.49 -40.95
N ILE A 340 -6.85 -1.13 -39.81
CA ILE A 340 -7.62 -0.54 -38.72
C ILE A 340 -6.70 0.12 -37.71
N TRP A 341 -6.94 1.41 -37.42
CA TRP A 341 -6.10 2.24 -36.55
C TRP A 341 -6.75 2.57 -35.20
N HIS A 342 -8.08 2.58 -35.12
CA HIS A 342 -8.78 2.87 -33.88
C HIS A 342 -10.16 2.21 -33.82
N LEU A 343 -10.60 1.94 -32.59
CA LEU A 343 -11.89 1.37 -32.25
C LEU A 343 -12.47 2.12 -31.06
N ALA A 344 -13.74 2.49 -31.14
CA ALA A 344 -14.45 3.21 -30.09
C ALA A 344 -15.89 2.70 -29.90
N PRO A 345 -16.51 2.92 -28.73
CA PRO A 345 -17.95 2.67 -28.55
C PRO A 345 -18.82 3.71 -29.25
N VAL A 346 -20.05 3.31 -29.58
CA VAL A 346 -21.09 4.24 -30.03
C VAL A 346 -21.97 4.68 -28.86
N SER A 347 -22.08 5.98 -28.63
CA SER A 347 -22.90 6.58 -27.58
C SER A 347 -24.34 6.09 -27.64
N GLY A 348 -24.87 5.65 -26.50
CA GLY A 348 -26.23 5.11 -26.39
C GLY A 348 -26.44 3.72 -27.02
N SER A 349 -25.37 3.04 -27.46
CA SER A 349 -25.41 1.69 -28.02
C SER A 349 -24.33 0.78 -27.40
N THR A 350 -24.45 -0.53 -27.63
CA THR A 350 -23.39 -1.51 -27.38
C THR A 350 -22.51 -1.75 -28.62
N ASP A 351 -22.83 -1.07 -29.72
CA ASP A 351 -22.11 -1.20 -30.99
C ASP A 351 -20.72 -0.56 -30.93
N LEU A 352 -19.88 -1.00 -31.86
CA LEU A 352 -18.50 -0.57 -32.03
C LEU A 352 -18.38 0.22 -33.33
N ILE A 353 -17.50 1.20 -33.32
CA ILE A 353 -17.06 1.90 -34.52
C ILE A 353 -15.56 1.73 -34.70
N LEU A 354 -15.15 1.38 -35.92
CA LEU A 354 -13.77 1.16 -36.30
C LEU A 354 -13.44 2.14 -37.42
N ALA A 355 -12.22 2.68 -37.40
CA ALA A 355 -11.73 3.53 -38.47
C ALA A 355 -10.31 3.17 -38.89
N GLY A 356 -10.03 3.41 -40.17
CA GLY A 356 -8.86 2.86 -40.83
C GLY A 356 -8.58 3.50 -42.19
N SER A 357 -7.78 2.79 -42.98
CA SER A 357 -7.56 3.08 -44.39
C SER A 357 -7.60 1.83 -45.26
N THR A 358 -8.03 1.99 -46.51
CA THR A 358 -8.00 0.96 -47.56
C THR A 358 -7.09 1.40 -48.71
N PHE A 359 -6.29 0.48 -49.24
CA PHE A 359 -5.34 0.75 -50.33
C PHE A 359 -5.82 0.21 -51.70
N GLY A 360 -7.02 -0.35 -51.76
CA GLY A 360 -7.55 -0.99 -52.96
C GLY A 360 -9.07 -0.91 -53.07
N TYR A 361 -9.70 -2.01 -53.47
CA TYR A 361 -11.15 -2.10 -53.42
C TYR A 361 -11.59 -2.31 -51.98
N PHE A 362 -12.67 -1.64 -51.65
CA PHE A 362 -13.37 -1.84 -50.40
C PHE A 362 -14.85 -2.11 -50.71
N ASP A 363 -15.32 -3.31 -50.36
CA ASP A 363 -16.62 -3.88 -50.71
C ASP A 363 -16.96 -3.87 -52.24
N THR A 364 -17.32 -2.72 -52.81
CA THR A 364 -17.69 -2.62 -54.24
C THR A 364 -17.11 -1.39 -54.95
N ALA A 365 -16.31 -0.58 -54.24
CA ALA A 365 -15.72 0.64 -54.77
C ALA A 365 -14.19 0.58 -54.68
N ALA A 366 -13.51 1.02 -55.73
CA ALA A 366 -12.07 1.24 -55.68
C ALA A 366 -11.75 2.52 -54.91
N ASN A 367 -10.61 2.55 -54.24
CA ASN A 367 -10.06 3.78 -53.70
C ASN A 367 -9.83 4.85 -54.79
N ALA A 368 -9.99 6.12 -54.41
CA ALA A 368 -9.90 7.24 -55.33
C ALA A 368 -8.44 7.69 -55.58
N GLY A 369 -7.48 7.13 -54.83
CA GLY A 369 -6.06 7.53 -54.84
C GLY A 369 -5.07 6.43 -54.49
N SER A 370 -4.24 6.70 -53.49
CA SER A 370 -3.27 5.75 -52.91
C SER A 370 -3.85 5.01 -51.70
N SER A 371 -4.66 5.68 -50.89
CA SER A 371 -5.51 5.06 -49.88
C SER A 371 -6.71 5.96 -49.57
N ASP A 372 -7.83 5.36 -49.20
CA ASP A 372 -9.02 6.08 -48.74
C ASP A 372 -9.29 5.76 -47.27
N ILE A 373 -9.97 6.67 -46.57
CA ILE A 373 -10.49 6.44 -45.23
C ILE A 373 -11.63 5.42 -45.28
N VAL A 374 -11.63 4.49 -44.33
CA VAL A 374 -12.76 3.58 -44.09
C VAL A 374 -13.27 3.71 -42.65
N VAL A 375 -14.59 3.70 -42.50
CA VAL A 375 -15.28 3.68 -41.20
C VAL A 375 -16.31 2.58 -41.21
N HIS A 376 -16.31 1.73 -40.17
CA HIS A 376 -17.22 0.61 -40.04
C HIS A 376 -17.98 0.66 -38.72
N ARG A 377 -19.27 0.33 -38.76
CA ARG A 377 -20.05 0.04 -37.55
C ARG A 377 -20.31 -1.44 -37.44
N PHE A 378 -19.99 -1.99 -36.28
CA PHE A 378 -20.23 -3.38 -35.92
C PHE A 378 -21.16 -3.46 -34.72
N SER A 379 -22.04 -4.45 -34.71
CA SER A 379 -22.74 -4.83 -33.48
C SER A 379 -21.76 -5.39 -32.44
N ALA A 380 -22.16 -5.40 -31.17
CA ALA A 380 -21.40 -6.03 -30.08
C ALA A 380 -21.08 -7.52 -30.30
N THR A 381 -21.81 -8.19 -31.20
CA THR A 381 -21.58 -9.59 -31.56
C THR A 381 -20.64 -9.77 -32.76
N GLY A 382 -20.06 -8.68 -33.29
CA GLY A 382 -19.14 -8.74 -34.43
C GLY A 382 -19.82 -8.76 -35.80
N THR A 383 -21.13 -8.52 -35.90
CA THR A 383 -21.80 -8.39 -37.20
C THR A 383 -21.65 -6.98 -37.74
N ARG A 384 -21.10 -6.83 -38.96
CA ARG A 384 -20.98 -5.54 -39.66
C ARG A 384 -22.38 -5.00 -39.99
N LEU A 385 -22.67 -3.78 -39.54
CA LEU A 385 -23.94 -3.09 -39.77
C LEU A 385 -23.86 -2.21 -41.02
N TRP A 386 -22.77 -1.46 -41.16
CA TRP A 386 -22.46 -0.67 -42.35
C TRP A 386 -20.96 -0.37 -42.41
N SER A 387 -20.52 0.02 -43.61
CA SER A 387 -19.19 0.57 -43.86
C SER A 387 -19.32 1.83 -44.71
N THR A 388 -18.37 2.74 -44.62
CA THR A 388 -18.29 3.96 -45.43
C THR A 388 -16.85 4.23 -45.78
N GLN A 389 -16.61 4.42 -47.08
CA GLN A 389 -15.32 4.82 -47.64
C GLN A 389 -15.40 6.28 -48.08
N MET A 390 -14.34 7.05 -47.80
CA MET A 390 -14.22 8.45 -48.18
C MET A 390 -12.75 8.84 -48.36
N GLY A 391 -12.46 9.77 -49.26
CA GLY A 391 -11.09 10.14 -49.59
C GLY A 391 -10.99 10.97 -50.86
N GLY A 392 -9.79 11.49 -51.10
CA GLY A 392 -9.39 12.21 -52.29
C GLY A 392 -8.51 11.35 -53.20
N ALA A 393 -7.74 12.00 -54.07
CA ALA A 393 -6.86 11.31 -55.01
C ALA A 393 -5.49 10.93 -54.42
N GLY A 394 -5.29 11.13 -53.11
CA GLY A 394 -4.01 11.00 -52.46
C GLY A 394 -3.97 9.87 -51.43
N TYR A 395 -3.23 10.10 -50.35
CA TYR A 395 -3.10 9.20 -49.23
C TYR A 395 -3.97 9.72 -48.09
N ASP A 396 -5.03 8.98 -47.77
CA ASP A 396 -6.02 9.35 -46.77
C ASP A 396 -6.15 8.24 -45.72
N ILE A 397 -6.12 8.60 -44.44
CA ILE A 397 -6.20 7.66 -43.30
C ILE A 397 -7.02 8.27 -42.17
N ALA A 398 -7.92 7.47 -41.57
CA ALA A 398 -8.47 7.78 -40.26
C ALA A 398 -7.60 7.21 -39.14
N PHE A 399 -7.07 8.07 -38.27
CA PHE A 399 -6.31 7.67 -37.09
C PHE A 399 -7.18 7.51 -35.86
N ALA A 400 -8.30 8.24 -35.79
CA ALA A 400 -9.21 8.21 -34.66
C ALA A 400 -10.67 8.25 -35.07
N VAL A 401 -11.53 7.69 -34.20
CA VAL A 401 -12.97 7.71 -34.34
C VAL A 401 -13.60 7.78 -32.96
N THR A 402 -14.73 8.46 -32.87
CA THR A 402 -15.55 8.56 -31.66
C THR A 402 -17.01 8.75 -32.05
N SER A 403 -17.89 8.94 -31.08
CA SER A 403 -19.29 9.31 -31.33
C SER A 403 -19.69 10.54 -30.55
N ASP A 404 -20.65 11.31 -31.09
CA ASP A 404 -21.27 12.42 -30.39
C ASP A 404 -22.38 11.93 -29.44
N PRO A 405 -22.90 12.79 -28.53
CA PRO A 405 -23.98 12.40 -27.62
C PRO A 405 -25.29 11.95 -28.30
N SER A 406 -25.45 12.23 -29.59
CA SER A 406 -26.60 11.79 -30.40
C SER A 406 -26.34 10.46 -31.13
N GLY A 407 -25.15 9.87 -30.95
CA GLY A 407 -24.73 8.62 -31.59
C GLY A 407 -24.30 8.79 -33.05
N ASN A 408 -24.06 10.01 -33.53
CA ASN A 408 -23.37 10.20 -34.81
C ASN A 408 -21.89 9.89 -34.64
N ILE A 409 -21.24 9.47 -35.72
CA ILE A 409 -19.82 9.11 -35.70
C ILE A 409 -19.01 10.33 -36.09
N ILE A 410 -17.94 10.59 -35.34
CA ILE A 410 -16.92 11.57 -35.68
C ILE A 410 -15.65 10.80 -36.02
N GLU A 411 -15.20 10.97 -37.25
CA GLU A 411 -13.92 10.45 -37.74
C GLU A 411 -12.92 11.60 -37.79
N CYS A 412 -11.66 11.29 -37.46
CA CYS A 412 -10.57 12.23 -37.49
C CYS A 412 -9.34 11.55 -38.09
N GLY A 413 -8.81 12.15 -39.15
CA GLY A 413 -7.81 11.56 -40.01
C GLY A 413 -7.00 12.58 -40.77
N GLU A 414 -6.12 12.12 -41.65
CA GLU A 414 -5.42 12.98 -42.59
C GLU A 414 -6.00 12.80 -44.00
N LEU A 415 -6.06 13.91 -44.73
CA LEU A 415 -6.36 13.91 -46.16
C LEU A 415 -5.22 14.59 -46.91
N THR A 416 -4.82 14.02 -48.04
CA THR A 416 -3.89 14.72 -48.94
C THR A 416 -4.64 15.80 -49.71
N THR A 417 -4.32 17.07 -49.47
CA THR A 417 -4.92 18.20 -50.21
C THR A 417 -4.04 18.66 -51.38
N THR A 418 -4.57 19.53 -52.24
CA THR A 418 -3.86 20.05 -53.43
C THR A 418 -2.59 20.87 -53.09
N SER A 419 -2.31 21.13 -51.81
CA SER A 419 -1.15 21.84 -51.28
C SER A 419 -0.04 20.90 -50.76
N ASN A 420 0.27 19.80 -51.47
CA ASN A 420 1.48 18.97 -51.28
C ASN A 420 1.80 18.50 -49.84
N GLY A 421 0.81 18.39 -48.96
CA GLY A 421 0.97 17.96 -47.58
C GLY A 421 -0.29 17.27 -47.04
N TYR A 422 -0.19 16.77 -45.82
CA TYR A 422 -1.29 16.19 -45.06
C TYR A 422 -1.99 17.28 -44.26
N ASP A 423 -3.31 17.39 -44.39
CA ASP A 423 -4.13 18.28 -43.57
C ASP A 423 -5.07 17.46 -42.69
N ILE A 424 -5.49 18.05 -41.57
CA ILE A 424 -6.46 17.48 -40.63
C ILE A 424 -7.80 17.34 -41.34
N HIS A 425 -8.30 16.11 -41.46
CA HIS A 425 -9.63 15.78 -41.90
C HIS A 425 -10.52 15.45 -40.70
N VAL A 426 -11.72 16.01 -40.67
CA VAL A 426 -12.76 15.61 -39.71
C VAL A 426 -14.06 15.42 -40.46
N ALA A 427 -14.69 14.27 -40.27
CA ALA A 427 -15.99 13.97 -40.84
C ALA A 427 -17.01 13.57 -39.77
N LYS A 428 -18.26 13.99 -39.98
CA LYS A 428 -19.41 13.53 -39.20
C LYS A 428 -20.27 12.62 -40.07
N LEU A 429 -20.54 11.42 -39.58
CA LEU A 429 -21.36 10.42 -40.27
C LEU A 429 -22.62 10.14 -39.46
N ASN A 430 -23.73 9.92 -40.14
CA ASN A 430 -24.96 9.48 -39.52
C ASN A 430 -24.73 8.12 -38.86
N GLY A 431 -24.93 8.02 -37.55
CA GLY A 431 -24.66 6.79 -36.81
C GLY A 431 -25.36 5.58 -37.38
N SER A 432 -26.62 5.72 -37.80
CA SER A 432 -27.45 4.57 -38.22
C SER A 432 -27.18 4.11 -39.66
N THR A 433 -26.78 5.03 -40.55
CA THR A 433 -26.67 4.73 -41.99
C THR A 433 -25.25 4.81 -42.54
N GLY A 434 -24.28 5.36 -41.78
CA GLY A 434 -22.93 5.65 -42.26
C GLY A 434 -22.86 6.82 -43.25
N ALA A 435 -23.98 7.47 -43.57
CA ALA A 435 -23.95 8.55 -44.55
C ALA A 435 -23.19 9.78 -44.01
N VAL A 436 -22.24 10.30 -44.79
CA VAL A 436 -21.52 11.54 -44.46
C VAL A 436 -22.52 12.69 -44.35
N VAL A 437 -22.56 13.33 -43.17
CA VAL A 437 -23.36 14.52 -42.87
C VAL A 437 -22.60 15.77 -43.30
N TRP A 438 -21.33 15.84 -42.88
CA TRP A 438 -20.37 16.87 -43.29
C TRP A 438 -18.95 16.31 -43.19
N ALA A 439 -18.03 16.91 -43.94
CA ALA A 439 -16.59 16.65 -43.85
C ALA A 439 -15.85 17.95 -44.12
N HIS A 440 -14.86 18.26 -43.28
CA HIS A 440 -14.06 19.48 -43.36
C HIS A 440 -12.58 19.16 -43.26
N THR A 441 -11.76 20.03 -43.83
CA THR A 441 -10.30 19.97 -43.77
C THR A 441 -9.76 21.22 -43.08
N TYR A 442 -8.79 21.05 -42.19
CA TYR A 442 -8.13 22.10 -41.43
C TYR A 442 -6.61 21.91 -41.54
N GLY A 443 -5.87 23.01 -41.60
CA GLY A 443 -4.43 22.91 -41.73
C GLY A 443 -3.81 24.21 -42.22
N GLY A 444 -2.49 24.27 -42.13
CA GLY A 444 -1.65 25.35 -42.62
C GLY A 444 -1.04 25.02 -43.98
N ALA A 445 0.20 25.46 -44.17
CA ALA A 445 0.97 25.16 -45.39
C ALA A 445 1.94 23.98 -45.21
N ALA A 446 2.06 23.47 -43.99
CA ALA A 446 2.90 22.33 -43.61
C ALA A 446 2.01 21.13 -43.30
N ASN A 447 2.60 19.99 -42.95
CA ASN A 447 1.80 18.83 -42.57
C ASN A 447 1.16 19.04 -41.20
N ASP A 448 -0.13 18.73 -41.12
CA ASP A 448 -0.94 18.77 -39.91
C ASP A 448 -1.66 17.41 -39.79
N VAL A 449 -1.29 16.62 -38.77
CA VAL A 449 -1.74 15.23 -38.66
C VAL A 449 -2.44 15.01 -37.33
N PRO A 450 -3.74 14.65 -37.31
CA PRO A 450 -4.46 14.33 -36.09
C PRO A 450 -4.24 12.86 -35.70
N TYR A 451 -4.10 12.59 -34.41
CA TYR A 451 -4.02 11.23 -33.87
C TYR A 451 -5.15 10.86 -32.92
N ALA A 452 -5.82 11.85 -32.32
CA ALA A 452 -6.89 11.62 -31.37
C ALA A 452 -8.04 12.61 -31.56
N CYS A 453 -9.27 12.14 -31.31
CA CYS A 453 -10.40 13.03 -31.12
C CYS A 453 -11.47 12.49 -30.17
N VAL A 454 -12.14 13.41 -29.48
CA VAL A 454 -13.20 13.14 -28.49
C VAL A 454 -14.33 14.17 -28.64
N THR A 455 -15.53 13.83 -28.17
CA THR A 455 -16.65 14.78 -28.09
C THR A 455 -17.07 15.01 -26.65
N ASP A 456 -17.50 16.24 -26.34
CA ASP A 456 -18.10 16.56 -25.05
C ASP A 456 -19.63 16.38 -25.05
N ALA A 457 -20.25 16.57 -23.89
CA ALA A 457 -21.71 16.44 -23.74
C ALA A 457 -22.52 17.49 -24.54
N SER A 458 -21.90 18.57 -25.01
CA SER A 458 -22.53 19.55 -25.90
C SER A 458 -22.41 19.17 -27.39
N GLY A 459 -21.60 18.15 -27.70
CA GLY A 459 -21.27 17.73 -29.05
C GLY A 459 -20.11 18.52 -29.66
N ALA A 460 -19.40 19.35 -28.89
CA ALA A 460 -18.17 19.96 -29.37
C ALA A 460 -17.11 18.88 -29.59
N ILE A 461 -16.28 19.06 -30.61
CA ILE A 461 -15.29 18.07 -31.04
C ILE A 461 -13.91 18.62 -30.68
N TYR A 462 -13.10 17.79 -30.04
CA TYR A 462 -11.71 18.09 -29.73
C TYR A 462 -10.83 17.19 -30.56
N VAL A 463 -9.80 17.74 -31.19
CA VAL A 463 -8.84 17.03 -32.04
C VAL A 463 -7.43 17.33 -31.53
N ALA A 464 -6.58 16.32 -31.43
CA ALA A 464 -5.18 16.46 -31.03
C ALA A 464 -4.26 15.70 -31.98
N GLY A 465 -3.05 16.22 -32.15
CA GLY A 465 -2.06 15.70 -33.10
C GLY A 465 -0.78 16.52 -33.11
N TYR A 466 -0.12 16.61 -34.25
CA TYR A 466 1.03 17.50 -34.43
C TYR A 466 0.92 18.35 -35.70
N SER A 467 1.65 19.47 -35.70
CA SER A 467 1.86 20.35 -36.85
C SER A 467 3.35 20.52 -37.14
N GLU A 468 3.74 20.51 -38.41
CA GLU A 468 5.10 20.86 -38.90
C GLU A 468 5.22 22.36 -39.23
N GLY A 469 4.23 23.17 -38.87
CA GLY A 469 4.21 24.61 -39.12
C GLY A 469 3.32 25.39 -38.15
N ALA A 470 3.09 26.66 -38.47
CA ALA A 470 2.20 27.52 -37.69
C ALA A 470 0.73 27.20 -38.02
N LEU A 471 -0.04 26.73 -37.03
CA LEU A 471 -1.45 26.34 -37.22
C LEU A 471 -2.41 27.38 -36.63
N ASN A 472 -3.32 27.90 -37.45
CA ASN A 472 -4.37 28.86 -37.05
C ASN A 472 -3.85 30.10 -36.30
N GLY A 473 -2.64 30.55 -36.64
CA GLY A 473 -1.99 31.73 -36.03
C GLY A 473 -1.18 31.45 -34.77
N ASN A 474 -1.09 30.19 -34.32
CA ASN A 474 -0.17 29.79 -33.25
C ASN A 474 1.26 29.70 -33.77
N ALA A 475 2.22 29.87 -32.85
CA ALA A 475 3.63 29.83 -33.18
C ALA A 475 4.13 28.40 -33.36
N HIS A 476 5.00 28.21 -34.36
CA HIS A 476 5.77 26.99 -34.56
C HIS A 476 7.11 27.12 -33.81
N LEU A 477 7.37 26.22 -32.88
CA LEU A 477 8.47 26.29 -31.91
C LEU A 477 9.68 25.45 -32.29
N GLY A 478 9.52 24.45 -33.16
CA GLY A 478 10.58 23.49 -33.45
C GLY A 478 10.35 22.60 -34.66
N GLY A 479 10.51 21.29 -34.48
CA GLY A 479 10.28 20.29 -35.52
C GLY A 479 8.79 20.08 -35.72
N ARG A 480 8.21 19.18 -34.93
CA ARG A 480 6.76 18.99 -34.84
C ARG A 480 6.28 19.53 -33.51
N ASP A 481 5.21 20.32 -33.53
CA ASP A 481 4.59 20.79 -32.31
C ASP A 481 3.25 20.11 -32.11
N LEU A 482 2.94 19.71 -30.89
CA LEU A 482 1.63 19.17 -30.56
C LEU A 482 0.56 20.26 -30.70
N PHE A 483 -0.63 19.88 -31.15
CA PHE A 483 -1.78 20.78 -31.14
C PHE A 483 -2.99 20.18 -30.45
N VAL A 484 -3.85 21.07 -29.97
CA VAL A 484 -5.22 20.77 -29.56
C VAL A 484 -6.14 21.76 -30.25
N MET A 485 -7.18 21.27 -30.91
CA MET A 485 -8.16 22.06 -31.64
C MET A 485 -9.56 21.75 -31.14
N LYS A 486 -10.39 22.78 -30.99
CA LYS A 486 -11.82 22.64 -30.73
C LYS A 486 -12.64 23.09 -31.93
N LEU A 487 -13.64 22.28 -32.26
CA LEU A 487 -14.66 22.53 -33.26
C LEU A 487 -16.04 22.53 -32.58
N ASP A 488 -16.98 23.26 -33.15
CA ASP A 488 -18.39 23.13 -32.77
C ASP A 488 -19.02 21.85 -33.37
N PRO A 489 -20.26 21.49 -33.00
CA PRO A 489 -20.91 20.26 -33.48
C PRO A 489 -21.14 20.18 -35.00
N ASP A 490 -21.03 21.31 -35.71
CA ASP A 490 -21.17 21.44 -37.16
C ASP A 490 -19.78 21.52 -37.86
N GLY A 491 -18.71 21.41 -37.08
CA GLY A 491 -17.32 21.44 -37.54
C GLY A 491 -16.75 22.85 -37.73
N ALA A 492 -17.40 23.91 -37.25
CA ALA A 492 -16.79 25.23 -37.30
C ALA A 492 -15.66 25.34 -36.25
N HIS A 493 -14.46 25.72 -36.71
CA HIS A 493 -13.31 25.98 -35.84
C HIS A 493 -13.63 27.02 -34.75
N GLN A 494 -13.27 26.69 -33.51
CA GLN A 494 -13.46 27.57 -32.35
C GLN A 494 -12.11 28.12 -31.86
N TRP A 495 -11.14 27.24 -31.60
CA TRP A 495 -9.80 27.62 -31.17
C TRP A 495 -8.80 26.50 -31.48
N THR A 496 -7.52 26.89 -31.52
CA THR A 496 -6.38 25.96 -31.59
C THR A 496 -5.31 26.43 -30.62
N MET A 497 -4.74 25.50 -29.88
CA MET A 497 -3.52 25.69 -29.12
C MET A 497 -2.42 24.83 -29.72
N GLN A 498 -1.21 25.37 -29.80
CA GLN A 498 -0.02 24.66 -30.27
C GLN A 498 1.08 24.82 -29.21
N HIS A 499 1.63 23.69 -28.80
CA HIS A 499 2.64 23.59 -27.74
C HIS A 499 3.78 22.71 -28.23
N GLY A 500 4.97 22.91 -27.70
CA GLY A 500 6.11 22.15 -28.16
C GLY A 500 7.44 22.64 -27.63
N SER A 501 8.47 22.00 -28.13
CA SER A 501 9.87 22.23 -27.85
C SER A 501 10.59 22.70 -29.11
N ALA A 502 11.92 22.74 -29.09
CA ALA A 502 12.70 22.97 -30.31
C ALA A 502 12.76 21.73 -31.23
N ASN A 503 12.32 20.57 -30.76
CA ASN A 503 12.35 19.30 -31.48
C ASN A 503 10.92 18.82 -31.79
N ASP A 504 10.67 17.50 -31.79
CA ASP A 504 9.38 16.91 -32.12
C ASP A 504 8.56 16.59 -30.86
N ASP A 505 7.29 16.98 -30.91
CA ASP A 505 6.29 16.85 -29.87
C ASP A 505 4.98 16.34 -30.49
N TYR A 506 4.45 15.24 -29.96
CA TYR A 506 3.28 14.56 -30.52
C TYR A 506 2.21 14.39 -29.47
N ALA A 507 1.00 14.86 -29.73
CA ALA A 507 -0.19 14.43 -28.99
C ALA A 507 -0.79 13.19 -29.68
N GLN A 508 -0.77 12.06 -28.99
CA GLN A 508 -1.21 10.75 -29.52
C GLN A 508 -2.59 10.34 -29.03
N ALA A 509 -2.98 10.80 -27.83
CA ALA A 509 -4.18 10.35 -27.14
C ALA A 509 -4.88 11.49 -26.43
N MET A 510 -6.19 11.35 -26.23
CA MET A 510 -6.99 12.37 -25.59
C MET A 510 -8.24 11.79 -24.92
N VAL A 511 -8.53 12.22 -23.69
CA VAL A 511 -9.76 11.86 -22.96
C VAL A 511 -10.36 13.07 -22.25
N LEU A 512 -11.67 13.02 -22.01
CA LEU A 512 -12.40 14.01 -21.21
C LEU A 512 -12.74 13.42 -19.85
N SER A 513 -12.41 14.13 -18.77
CA SER A 513 -12.80 13.77 -17.40
C SER A 513 -13.02 15.04 -16.58
N ASN A 514 -14.07 15.07 -15.76
CA ASN A 514 -14.37 16.16 -14.81
C ASN A 514 -14.32 17.58 -15.40
N GLY A 515 -14.68 17.76 -16.67
CA GLY A 515 -14.66 19.08 -17.33
C GLY A 515 -13.27 19.54 -17.78
N TYR A 516 -12.31 18.62 -17.84
CA TYR A 516 -10.97 18.84 -18.38
C TYR A 516 -10.69 17.89 -19.54
N LEU A 517 -9.76 18.33 -20.38
CA LEU A 517 -9.16 17.56 -21.46
C LEU A 517 -7.78 17.10 -21.02
N TYR A 518 -7.55 15.79 -21.06
CA TYR A 518 -6.23 15.20 -20.81
C TYR A 518 -5.66 14.73 -22.13
N VAL A 519 -4.47 15.22 -22.47
CA VAL A 519 -3.77 14.93 -23.73
C VAL A 519 -2.50 14.18 -23.41
N GLY A 520 -2.35 12.99 -23.98
CA GLY A 520 -1.21 12.10 -23.80
C GLY A 520 -0.35 12.06 -25.06
N GLY A 521 0.96 11.92 -24.88
CA GLY A 521 1.87 11.98 -26.00
C GLY A 521 3.34 11.77 -25.63
N TYR A 522 4.24 12.24 -26.48
CA TYR A 522 5.67 12.22 -26.21
C TYR A 522 6.42 13.39 -26.86
N THR A 523 7.56 13.74 -26.27
CA THR A 523 8.49 14.80 -26.73
C THR A 523 9.91 14.25 -26.83
N ASN A 524 10.73 14.69 -27.79
CA ASN A 524 12.21 14.56 -27.72
C ASN A 524 12.91 15.92 -27.51
N GLY A 525 12.17 16.91 -27.04
CA GLY A 525 12.70 18.17 -26.56
C GLY A 525 13.43 17.99 -25.22
N SER A 526 14.49 18.76 -25.00
CA SER A 526 15.13 18.82 -23.67
C SER A 526 14.26 19.50 -22.61
N THR A 527 13.26 20.27 -23.05
CA THR A 527 12.23 20.86 -22.21
C THR A 527 10.90 20.93 -22.94
N LEU A 528 9.79 20.75 -22.23
CA LEU A 528 8.42 21.00 -22.71
C LEU A 528 7.69 21.87 -21.69
N GLU A 529 7.16 23.02 -22.12
CA GLU A 529 6.50 23.99 -21.23
C GLU A 529 7.36 24.40 -20.02
N GLY A 530 8.69 24.48 -20.21
CA GLY A 530 9.65 24.83 -19.17
C GLY A 530 10.01 23.69 -18.19
N ILE A 531 9.44 22.50 -18.36
CA ILE A 531 9.76 21.31 -17.58
C ILE A 531 10.88 20.56 -18.28
N ALA A 532 11.95 20.22 -17.55
CA ALA A 532 13.08 19.46 -18.10
C ALA A 532 12.70 18.00 -18.36
N ALA A 533 13.07 17.49 -19.54
CA ALA A 533 12.94 16.08 -19.90
C ALA A 533 14.02 15.22 -19.23
N HIS A 534 13.78 13.91 -19.18
CA HIS A 534 14.61 12.91 -18.51
C HIS A 534 15.67 12.30 -19.44
N GLY A 535 15.52 12.41 -20.76
CA GLY A 535 16.52 11.94 -21.72
C GLY A 535 16.05 11.94 -23.16
N GLY A 536 15.82 10.74 -23.71
CA GLY A 536 15.44 10.50 -25.10
C GLY A 536 14.05 11.05 -25.42
N TYR A 537 13.15 10.18 -25.87
CA TYR A 537 11.73 10.54 -25.87
C TYR A 537 11.16 10.45 -24.44
N ASP A 538 10.41 11.46 -24.02
CA ASP A 538 9.69 11.46 -22.74
C ASP A 538 8.18 11.44 -23.01
N GLY A 539 7.46 10.53 -22.35
CA GLY A 539 6.00 10.53 -22.38
C GLY A 539 5.47 11.74 -21.62
N PHE A 540 4.34 12.31 -22.04
CA PHE A 540 3.71 13.41 -21.32
C PHE A 540 2.21 13.23 -21.14
N ILE A 541 1.67 13.84 -20.09
CA ILE A 541 0.24 14.13 -19.96
C ILE A 541 0.09 15.63 -19.71
N MET A 542 -0.69 16.29 -20.55
CA MET A 542 -1.10 17.68 -20.41
C MET A 542 -2.58 17.77 -20.05
N THR A 543 -2.92 18.69 -19.17
CA THR A 543 -4.31 18.96 -18.75
C THR A 543 -4.73 20.34 -19.24
N PHE A 544 -5.83 20.41 -19.97
CA PHE A 544 -6.42 21.65 -20.45
C PHE A 544 -7.85 21.81 -19.94
N THR A 545 -8.27 23.04 -19.70
CA THR A 545 -9.68 23.39 -19.61
C THR A 545 -10.36 23.26 -20.98
N LEU A 546 -11.70 23.16 -21.00
CA LEU A 546 -12.48 23.05 -22.25
C LEU A 546 -12.48 24.30 -23.14
N ASP A 547 -11.93 25.42 -22.64
CA ASP A 547 -11.68 26.65 -23.42
C ASP A 547 -10.24 26.75 -23.96
N GLY A 548 -9.41 25.73 -23.70
CA GLY A 548 -8.06 25.60 -24.25
C GLY A 548 -6.94 26.11 -23.34
N THR A 549 -7.23 26.54 -22.11
CA THR A 549 -6.19 26.96 -21.17
C THR A 549 -5.41 25.75 -20.67
N LEU A 550 -4.08 25.74 -20.85
CA LEU A 550 -3.19 24.73 -20.28
C LEU A 550 -3.05 24.94 -18.76
N GLU A 551 -3.43 23.93 -17.98
CA GLU A 551 -3.38 23.94 -16.52
C GLU A 551 -2.13 23.24 -15.97
N GLU A 552 -1.72 22.15 -16.62
CA GLU A 552 -0.63 21.32 -16.11
C GLU A 552 0.04 20.51 -17.23
N THR A 553 1.36 20.37 -17.14
CA THR A 553 2.17 19.44 -17.93
C THR A 553 2.92 18.53 -16.98
N ARG A 554 2.90 17.22 -17.24
CA ARG A 554 3.73 16.24 -16.53
C ARG A 554 4.51 15.39 -17.54
N LEU A 555 5.81 15.26 -17.31
CA LEU A 555 6.69 14.37 -18.09
C LEU A 555 6.95 13.07 -17.32
N TYR A 556 6.99 11.97 -18.05
CA TYR A 556 7.17 10.61 -17.56
C TYR A 556 8.24 9.91 -18.39
N GLY A 557 9.30 9.45 -17.73
CA GLY A 557 10.34 8.72 -18.41
C GLY A 557 11.59 8.52 -17.59
N ASN A 558 12.64 8.12 -18.30
CA ASN A 558 13.99 7.98 -17.81
C ASN A 558 14.97 8.48 -18.90
N SER A 559 16.23 8.07 -18.88
CA SER A 559 17.20 8.52 -19.89
C SER A 559 16.98 7.94 -21.30
N GLY A 560 16.20 6.87 -21.43
CA GLY A 560 15.84 6.21 -22.69
C GLY A 560 14.57 6.78 -23.32
N ASP A 561 14.02 6.07 -24.30
CA ASP A 561 12.79 6.47 -24.98
C ASP A 561 11.54 5.92 -24.26
N ASN A 562 10.62 6.82 -23.93
CA ASN A 562 9.35 6.58 -23.27
C ASN A 562 8.24 7.30 -24.04
N SER A 563 7.07 6.69 -24.18
CA SER A 563 5.97 7.32 -24.89
C SER A 563 4.64 6.97 -24.26
N ILE A 564 3.67 7.90 -24.35
CA ILE A 564 2.27 7.62 -24.01
C ILE A 564 1.49 7.59 -25.32
N TYR A 565 0.87 6.44 -25.62
CA TYR A 565 0.13 6.21 -26.86
C TYR A 565 -1.38 6.21 -26.68
N ASP A 566 -1.87 5.93 -25.47
CA ASP A 566 -3.31 5.91 -25.21
C ASP A 566 -3.63 6.29 -23.76
N LEU A 567 -4.83 6.85 -23.58
CA LEU A 567 -5.35 7.29 -22.29
C LEU A 567 -6.75 6.71 -22.06
N ALA A 568 -7.06 6.40 -20.79
CA ALA A 568 -8.40 6.05 -20.33
C ALA A 568 -8.71 6.72 -18.99
N VAL A 569 -9.99 6.84 -18.66
CA VAL A 569 -10.45 7.40 -17.39
C VAL A 569 -10.90 6.26 -16.48
N THR A 570 -10.37 6.21 -15.25
CA THR A 570 -10.81 5.22 -14.26
C THR A 570 -12.16 5.59 -13.66
N PRO A 571 -12.88 4.66 -13.01
CA PRO A 571 -14.17 4.96 -12.37
C PRO A 571 -14.08 6.06 -11.30
N GLU A 572 -12.92 6.24 -10.69
CA GLU A 572 -12.62 7.26 -9.69
C GLU A 572 -12.23 8.62 -10.32
N GLY A 573 -12.14 8.70 -11.65
CA GLY A 573 -11.76 9.91 -12.39
C GLY A 573 -10.25 10.08 -12.60
N ASN A 574 -9.43 9.10 -12.25
CA ASN A 574 -8.00 9.12 -12.54
C ASN A 574 -7.72 8.87 -14.02
N ILE A 575 -6.52 9.24 -14.47
CA ILE A 575 -6.09 9.04 -15.85
C ILE A 575 -5.15 7.85 -15.91
N ALA A 576 -5.58 6.79 -16.57
CA ALA A 576 -4.73 5.66 -16.91
C ALA A 576 -4.05 5.92 -18.26
N ALA A 577 -2.76 5.63 -18.39
CA ALA A 577 -1.97 5.83 -19.59
C ALA A 577 -1.16 4.57 -19.90
N THR A 578 -0.94 4.27 -21.18
CA THR A 578 -0.07 3.16 -21.62
C THR A 578 0.87 3.56 -22.74
N GLY A 579 1.97 2.82 -22.86
CA GLY A 579 2.91 2.97 -23.96
C GLY A 579 4.15 2.07 -23.81
N PRO A 580 5.14 2.26 -24.69
CA PRO A 580 6.45 1.63 -24.60
C PRO A 580 7.44 2.43 -23.75
N SER A 581 8.42 1.73 -23.18
CA SER A 581 9.48 2.34 -22.37
C SER A 581 10.80 1.58 -22.51
N GLN A 582 11.90 2.30 -22.77
CA GLN A 582 13.25 1.75 -22.66
C GLN A 582 13.70 1.82 -21.20
N GLY A 583 13.63 0.67 -20.50
CA GLY A 583 13.94 0.59 -19.07
C GLY A 583 12.80 1.09 -18.18
N GLY A 584 12.97 0.95 -16.87
CA GLY A 584 11.97 1.31 -15.87
C GLY A 584 12.04 2.79 -15.44
N PHE A 585 10.95 3.30 -14.89
CA PHE A 585 10.86 4.62 -14.24
C PHE A 585 9.90 4.55 -13.05
N ASN A 586 9.79 5.63 -12.25
CA ASN A 586 9.00 5.66 -11.00
C ASN A 586 9.37 4.55 -10.01
N ASP A 587 10.68 4.34 -9.82
CA ASP A 587 11.26 3.29 -8.96
C ASP A 587 10.85 1.85 -9.32
N GLN A 588 10.31 1.65 -10.52
CA GLN A 588 9.99 0.32 -11.04
C GLN A 588 11.10 -0.16 -11.99
N THR A 589 11.33 -1.47 -11.99
CA THR A 589 12.22 -2.12 -12.96
C THR A 589 11.41 -2.69 -14.11
N ALA A 590 11.89 -2.52 -15.33
CA ALA A 590 11.31 -3.18 -16.48
C ALA A 590 11.75 -4.67 -16.55
N PRO A 591 10.87 -5.60 -16.98
CA PRO A 591 11.13 -7.05 -17.06
C PRO A 591 12.36 -7.45 -17.88
N GLY A 592 12.83 -6.58 -18.78
CA GLY A 592 14.06 -6.73 -19.55
C GLY A 592 13.77 -6.85 -21.05
N GLY A 593 14.73 -6.47 -21.89
CA GLY A 593 14.47 -6.18 -23.30
C GLY A 593 15.00 -4.79 -23.63
N ALA A 594 14.93 -4.36 -24.89
CA ALA A 594 15.26 -2.96 -25.19
C ALA A 594 14.06 -2.04 -24.91
N VAL A 595 12.82 -2.54 -25.05
CA VAL A 595 11.57 -1.78 -24.87
C VAL A 595 10.54 -2.69 -24.19
N ASP A 596 9.94 -2.22 -23.10
CA ASP A 596 8.88 -2.93 -22.37
C ASP A 596 7.56 -2.15 -22.43
N ALA A 597 6.44 -2.86 -22.33
CA ALA A 597 5.14 -2.23 -22.18
C ALA A 597 4.95 -1.73 -20.73
N PHE A 598 4.32 -0.57 -20.58
CA PHE A 598 3.90 -0.08 -19.28
C PHE A 598 2.47 0.46 -19.31
N TYR A 599 1.88 0.54 -18.13
CA TYR A 599 0.78 1.45 -17.87
C TYR A 599 0.99 2.14 -16.55
N LEU A 600 0.44 3.34 -16.42
CA LEU A 600 0.47 4.09 -15.17
C LEU A 600 -0.90 4.72 -14.92
N ILE A 601 -1.20 4.98 -13.65
CA ILE A 601 -2.41 5.73 -13.26
C ILE A 601 -1.98 7.03 -12.58
N VAL A 602 -2.53 8.14 -13.06
CA VAL A 602 -2.26 9.50 -12.61
C VAL A 602 -3.52 10.06 -11.96
N PRO A 603 -3.48 10.42 -10.67
CA PRO A 603 -4.57 11.17 -10.08
C PRO A 603 -4.62 12.58 -10.68
N PRO A 604 -5.83 13.13 -10.93
CA PRO A 604 -5.95 14.48 -11.45
C PRO A 604 -5.41 15.48 -10.40
N SER A 605 -4.71 16.53 -10.85
CA SER A 605 -4.26 17.61 -9.95
C SER A 605 -5.42 18.49 -9.46
N PHE A 606 -6.59 18.38 -10.10
CA PHE A 606 -7.75 19.23 -9.89
C PHE A 606 -9.01 18.37 -9.66
N PRO A 607 -9.89 18.78 -8.74
CA PRO A 607 -11.07 18.01 -8.34
C PRO A 607 -12.16 17.92 -9.43
#